data_AF-A0A956NBR9-F1
#
_entry.id   AF-A0A956NBR9-F1
#
_cell.length_a   1.000
_cell.length_b   1.000
_cell.length_c   1.000
_cell.angle_alpha   90.00
_cell.angle_beta   90.00
_cell.angle_gamma   90.00
#
_symmetry.space_group_name_H-M   'P 1'
#
loop_
_entity.id
_entity.type
_entity.pdbx_description
1 polymer ?
#
loop_
_entity_poly.entity_id
_entity_poly.type
_entity_poly.pdbx_seq_one_letter_code
_entity_poly.pdbx_strand_id
1 'polypeptide(L)'
;MKIAEPIAFDGFETFEYSQFFPFHINVAAGRDSWFLYELTDSPLRRKGRMTPGQRRRRTELEAELGRPDPKAIELGTATLLWSLLEKIPIDQQAELESDEHPAYPRAIRRVVREAEKVKRKVSTIIHRTISSRAARTRDNPLFAINLADLLFRHSHANHRRETIAFSKRRMAAISRAQVFRVWRNWVKRRKENGDDTTAAMAVGVARGRLGWDDVFRCRLFPVHAGLAEFECRYYASEVFTATLGKRQQVHKLRMAF
;
A
#
# COMPACT_ATOMS: atom_id res chain seq x y z
N MET A 1 -0.34 15.94 -7.80
CA MET A 1 -1.66 16.26 -7.21
C MET A 1 -1.44 16.74 -5.79
N LYS A 2 -2.14 17.78 -5.34
CA LYS A 2 -2.13 18.23 -3.94
C LYS A 2 -3.21 17.46 -3.15
N ILE A 3 -2.91 17.07 -1.92
CA ILE A 3 -3.85 16.42 -0.99
C ILE A 3 -4.34 17.48 0.00
N ALA A 4 -5.65 17.60 0.15
CA ALA A 4 -6.32 18.59 1.01
C ALA A 4 -7.46 17.96 1.83
N GLU A 5 -7.31 16.68 2.19
CA GLU A 5 -8.25 15.93 3.01
C GLU A 5 -7.49 15.06 4.04
N PRO A 6 -8.13 14.61 5.14
CA PRO A 6 -7.53 13.65 6.05
C PRO A 6 -7.20 12.32 5.35
N ILE A 7 -6.09 11.71 5.76
CA ILE A 7 -5.59 10.47 5.15
C ILE A 7 -5.66 9.34 6.17
N ALA A 8 -6.46 8.32 5.87
CA ALA A 8 -6.45 7.06 6.59
C ALA A 8 -5.39 6.12 6.01
N PHE A 9 -4.65 5.39 6.86
CA PHE A 9 -3.69 4.38 6.42
C PHE A 9 -3.65 3.15 7.32
N ASP A 10 -3.41 1.98 6.72
CA ASP A 10 -3.22 0.70 7.43
C ASP A 10 -2.46 -0.33 6.56
N GLY A 11 -2.08 -1.45 7.16
CA GLY A 11 -1.42 -2.58 6.53
C GLY A 11 -2.37 -3.75 6.25
N PHE A 12 -2.70 -3.97 4.98
CA PHE A 12 -3.47 -5.13 4.56
C PHE A 12 -2.62 -6.40 4.62
N GLU A 13 -2.89 -7.28 5.59
CA GLU A 13 -2.15 -8.54 5.75
C GLU A 13 -2.56 -9.62 4.74
N THR A 14 -1.55 -10.10 4.01
CA THR A 14 -1.62 -11.20 3.05
C THR A 14 -0.31 -12.00 3.09
N PHE A 15 -0.07 -12.88 2.12
CA PHE A 15 1.16 -13.67 2.04
C PHE A 15 1.60 -13.92 0.61
N GLU A 16 2.90 -14.18 0.45
CA GLU A 16 3.50 -14.65 -0.79
C GLU A 16 3.98 -16.09 -0.62
N TYR A 17 3.99 -16.89 -1.67
CA TYR A 17 4.58 -18.24 -1.74
C TYR A 17 3.99 -19.31 -0.79
N SER A 18 3.81 -19.03 0.49
CA SER A 18 3.09 -19.80 1.49
C SER A 18 2.77 -18.92 2.69
N GLN A 19 1.95 -19.40 3.62
CA GLN A 19 1.64 -18.70 4.88
C GLN A 19 2.86 -18.45 5.80
N PHE A 20 4.05 -18.98 5.45
CA PHE A 20 5.30 -18.66 6.14
C PHE A 20 5.91 -17.31 5.77
N PHE A 21 5.45 -16.69 4.68
CA PHE A 21 5.93 -15.40 4.21
C PHE A 21 4.77 -14.39 4.15
N PRO A 22 4.16 -14.03 5.30
CA PRO A 22 3.20 -12.96 5.33
C PRO A 22 3.86 -11.62 5.01
N PHE A 23 3.09 -10.69 4.48
CA PHE A 23 3.50 -9.31 4.30
C PHE A 23 2.28 -8.39 4.37
N HIS A 24 2.51 -7.12 4.67
CA HIS A 24 1.51 -6.07 4.52
C HIS A 24 1.63 -5.43 3.14
N ILE A 25 0.48 -5.20 2.50
CA ILE A 25 0.35 -4.12 1.53
C ILE A 25 -0.11 -2.91 2.34
N ASN A 26 0.78 -1.95 2.58
CA ASN A 26 0.41 -0.72 3.29
C ASN A 26 -0.36 0.17 2.32
N VAL A 27 -1.50 0.68 2.75
CA VAL A 27 -2.42 1.46 1.93
C VAL A 27 -2.66 2.80 2.60
N ALA A 28 -2.64 3.88 1.82
CA ALA A 28 -3.13 5.19 2.24
C ALA A 28 -4.28 5.64 1.35
N ALA A 29 -5.34 6.15 1.96
CA ALA A 29 -6.55 6.58 1.28
C ALA A 29 -7.08 7.89 1.85
N GLY A 30 -7.63 8.75 0.98
CA GLY A 30 -8.39 9.91 1.40
C GLY A 30 -9.65 9.50 2.16
N ARG A 31 -9.86 10.07 3.35
CA ARG A 31 -11.02 9.79 4.20
C ARG A 31 -12.33 10.13 3.48
N ASP A 32 -12.34 11.25 2.76
CA ASP A 32 -13.54 11.85 2.20
C ASP A 32 -13.74 11.47 0.74
N SER A 33 -12.67 11.31 -0.04
CA SER A 33 -12.74 10.92 -1.45
C SER A 33 -12.66 9.41 -1.67
N TRP A 34 -12.14 8.66 -0.71
CA TRP A 34 -11.79 7.24 -0.83
C TRP A 34 -10.75 6.95 -1.92
N PHE A 35 -10.00 7.98 -2.33
CA PHE A 35 -8.94 7.84 -3.32
C PHE A 35 -7.74 7.15 -2.69
N LEU A 36 -7.29 6.05 -3.30
CA LEU A 36 -6.09 5.34 -2.85
C LEU A 36 -4.84 6.09 -3.32
N TYR A 37 -4.22 6.81 -2.39
CA TYR A 37 -3.10 7.69 -2.69
C TYR A 37 -1.80 6.96 -2.89
N GLU A 38 -1.47 5.98 -2.05
CA GLU A 38 -0.21 5.24 -2.18
C GLU A 38 -0.32 3.82 -1.66
N LEU A 39 0.58 2.97 -2.16
CA LEU A 39 0.75 1.58 -1.74
C LEU A 39 2.24 1.26 -1.54
N THR A 40 2.61 0.68 -0.40
CA THR A 40 3.94 0.09 -0.18
C THR A 40 3.82 -1.34 0.36
N ASP A 41 4.94 -2.02 0.60
CA ASP A 41 4.97 -3.37 1.16
C ASP A 41 5.86 -3.48 2.40
N SER A 42 5.51 -4.39 3.30
CA SER A 42 6.30 -4.71 4.49
C SER A 42 6.33 -6.22 4.72
N PRO A 43 7.47 -6.92 4.49
CA PRO A 43 7.58 -8.34 4.83
C PRO A 43 7.41 -8.58 6.31
N LEU A 44 6.67 -9.62 6.67
CA LEU A 44 6.40 -9.97 8.06
C LEU A 44 6.95 -11.34 8.41
N ARG A 45 7.38 -11.45 9.65
CA ARG A 45 7.65 -12.75 10.25
C ARG A 45 6.33 -13.46 10.54
N ARG A 46 6.22 -14.76 10.20
CA ARG A 46 5.04 -15.56 10.54
C ARG A 46 4.75 -15.50 12.05
N LYS A 47 3.53 -15.07 12.36
CA LYS A 47 2.96 -14.92 13.72
C LYS A 47 1.69 -15.76 13.87
N GLY A 48 1.11 -15.74 15.08
CA GLY A 48 -0.12 -16.46 15.40
C GLY A 48 0.07 -17.91 15.83
N ARG A 49 -1.04 -18.63 15.98
CA ARG A 49 -1.05 -20.04 16.42
C ARG A 49 -0.35 -20.91 15.38
N MET A 50 0.59 -21.73 15.86
CA MET A 50 1.31 -22.69 15.02
C MET A 50 1.38 -24.04 15.71
N THR A 51 1.34 -25.11 14.92
CA THR A 51 1.64 -26.46 15.38
C THR A 51 3.15 -26.60 15.67
N PRO A 52 3.58 -27.61 16.44
CA PRO A 52 5.00 -27.90 16.64
C PRO A 52 5.76 -28.09 15.31
N GLY A 53 5.16 -28.78 14.34
CA GLY A 53 5.75 -28.96 13.00
C GLY A 53 5.89 -27.64 12.24
N GLN A 54 4.89 -26.76 12.28
CA GLN A 54 4.98 -25.43 11.68
C GLN A 54 6.05 -24.57 12.35
N ARG A 55 6.22 -24.67 13.67
CA ARG A 55 7.31 -23.97 14.39
C ARG A 55 8.69 -24.43 13.91
N ARG A 56 8.91 -25.74 13.79
CA ARG A 56 10.16 -26.30 13.24
C ARG A 56 10.41 -25.80 11.83
N ARG A 57 9.40 -25.91 10.95
CA ARG A 57 9.51 -25.43 9.57
C ARG A 57 9.83 -23.94 9.47
N ARG A 58 9.21 -23.10 10.30
CA ARG A 58 9.54 -21.67 10.36
C ARG A 58 11.01 -21.47 10.76
N THR A 59 11.49 -22.17 11.78
CA THR A 59 12.89 -22.08 12.23
C THR A 59 13.87 -22.48 11.13
N GLU A 60 13.61 -23.58 10.42
CA GLU A 60 14.40 -24.00 9.26
C GLU A 60 14.46 -22.92 8.18
N LEU A 61 13.29 -22.39 7.79
CA LEU A 61 13.20 -21.33 6.77
C LEU A 61 13.92 -20.04 7.20
N GLU A 62 13.81 -19.66 8.48
CA GLU A 62 14.51 -18.49 9.02
C GLU A 62 16.03 -18.69 9.08
N ALA A 63 16.51 -19.92 9.30
CA ALA A 63 17.93 -20.25 9.26
C ALA A 63 18.48 -20.22 7.83
N GLU A 64 17.71 -20.70 6.86
CA GLU A 64 18.09 -20.76 5.44
C GLU A 64 18.00 -19.40 4.74
N LEU A 65 16.89 -18.68 4.92
CA LEU A 65 16.53 -17.48 4.14
C LEU A 65 16.70 -16.18 4.92
N GLY A 66 17.01 -16.27 6.22
CA GLY A 66 17.01 -15.12 7.12
C GLY A 66 15.61 -14.72 7.59
N ARG A 67 15.57 -13.68 8.44
CA ARG A 67 14.33 -13.12 8.98
C ARG A 67 13.97 -11.82 8.27
N PRO A 68 12.67 -11.53 8.07
CA PRO A 68 12.21 -10.19 7.76
C PRO A 68 12.74 -9.17 8.77
N ASP A 69 13.04 -7.96 8.31
CA ASP A 69 13.44 -6.86 9.19
C ASP A 69 12.37 -6.64 10.28
N PRO A 70 12.71 -6.66 11.57
CA PRO A 70 11.74 -6.44 12.64
C PRO A 70 11.07 -5.06 12.58
N LYS A 71 11.65 -4.11 11.85
CA LYS A 71 11.12 -2.76 11.58
C LYS A 71 10.46 -2.65 10.21
N ALA A 72 10.20 -3.74 9.50
CA ALA A 72 9.63 -3.70 8.14
C ALA A 72 8.33 -2.89 8.02
N ILE A 73 7.43 -2.96 9.01
CA ILE A 73 6.20 -2.13 9.03
C ILE A 73 6.58 -0.65 9.18
N GLU A 74 7.44 -0.32 10.13
CA GLU A 74 7.91 1.05 10.34
C GLU A 74 8.57 1.63 9.08
N LEU A 75 9.43 0.86 8.41
CA LEU A 75 10.11 1.21 7.17
C LEU A 75 9.15 1.43 6.00
N GLY A 76 8.23 0.48 5.79
CA GLY A 76 7.25 0.54 4.70
C GLY A 76 6.24 1.67 4.88
N THR A 77 5.74 1.87 6.10
CA THR A 77 4.88 3.01 6.44
C THR A 77 5.63 4.33 6.35
N ALA A 78 6.91 4.41 6.78
CA ALA A 78 7.68 5.64 6.62
C ALA A 78 7.85 6.02 5.15
N THR A 79 8.09 5.04 4.28
CA THR A 79 8.16 5.24 2.81
C THR A 79 6.82 5.75 2.26
N LEU A 80 5.72 5.14 2.69
CA LEU A 80 4.36 5.56 2.34
C LEU A 80 4.10 7.02 2.73
N LEU A 81 4.36 7.36 4.00
CA LEU A 81 4.14 8.68 4.56
C LEU A 81 5.05 9.74 3.92
N TRP A 82 6.31 9.42 3.64
CA TRP A 82 7.23 10.33 2.94
C TRP A 82 6.66 10.79 1.60
N SER A 83 6.15 9.85 0.80
CA SER A 83 5.52 10.11 -0.50
C SER A 83 4.21 10.90 -0.38
N LEU A 84 3.43 10.68 0.68
CA LEU A 84 2.19 11.44 0.92
C LEU A 84 2.47 12.88 1.32
N LEU A 85 3.43 13.10 2.22
CA LEU A 85 3.81 14.44 2.68
C LEU A 85 4.43 15.30 1.57
N GLU A 86 4.88 14.72 0.45
CA GLU A 86 5.26 15.49 -0.76
C GLU A 86 4.05 16.14 -1.43
N LYS A 87 2.88 15.55 -1.22
CA LYS A 87 1.63 15.92 -1.88
C LYS A 87 0.76 16.81 -1.00
N ILE A 88 1.05 16.92 0.30
CA ILE A 88 0.32 17.80 1.23
C ILE A 88 1.00 19.18 1.23
N PRO A 89 0.25 20.28 1.00
CA PRO A 89 0.80 21.63 1.07
C PRO A 89 1.41 21.97 2.43
N ILE A 90 2.54 22.67 2.44
CA ILE A 90 3.32 22.99 3.65
C ILE A 90 2.55 23.85 4.67
N ASP A 91 1.65 24.69 4.15
CA ASP A 91 0.79 25.62 4.88
C ASP A 91 -0.46 24.94 5.47
N GLN A 92 -0.67 23.65 5.16
CA GLN A 92 -1.77 22.85 5.70
C GLN A 92 -1.27 21.87 6.77
N GLN A 93 -2.21 21.37 7.57
CA GLN A 93 -1.94 20.28 8.50
C GLN A 93 -2.10 18.94 7.79
N ALA A 94 -1.15 18.04 7.99
CA ALA A 94 -1.23 16.66 7.55
C ALA A 94 -2.03 15.85 8.59
N GLU A 95 -3.35 15.77 8.43
CA GLU A 95 -4.22 14.93 9.25
C GLU A 95 -4.09 13.46 8.83
N LEU A 96 -3.47 12.66 9.69
CA LEU A 96 -3.22 11.24 9.47
C LEU A 96 -4.02 10.41 10.47
N GLU A 97 -4.66 9.35 9.98
CA GLU A 97 -5.53 8.46 10.76
C GLU A 97 -5.10 7.01 10.57
N SER A 98 -4.92 6.26 11.66
CA SER A 98 -4.56 4.84 11.60
C SER A 98 -5.21 4.05 12.72
N ASP A 99 -5.03 2.74 12.72
CA ASP A 99 -5.27 1.95 13.93
C ASP A 99 -4.19 2.22 15.00
N GLU A 100 -4.27 1.50 16.12
CA GLU A 100 -3.35 1.63 17.26
C GLU A 100 -2.04 0.84 17.09
N HIS A 101 -1.68 0.43 15.86
CA HIS A 101 -0.49 -0.37 15.64
C HIS A 101 0.80 0.39 16.04
N PRO A 102 1.65 -0.19 16.91
CA PRO A 102 2.74 0.55 17.56
C PRO A 102 3.85 1.01 16.60
N ALA A 103 3.92 0.44 15.39
CA ALA A 103 4.87 0.88 14.37
C ALA A 103 4.51 2.22 13.73
N TYR A 104 3.24 2.63 13.72
CA TYR A 104 2.82 3.84 13.00
C TYR A 104 3.33 5.13 13.65
N PRO A 105 3.26 5.31 14.99
CA PRO A 105 3.90 6.46 15.63
C PRO A 105 5.42 6.49 15.43
N ARG A 106 6.07 5.32 15.33
CA ARG A 106 7.52 5.25 15.03
C ARG A 106 7.83 5.66 13.60
N ALA A 107 7.02 5.23 12.64
CA ALA A 107 7.16 5.61 11.24
C ALA A 107 7.02 7.12 11.06
N ILE A 108 6.04 7.75 11.73
CA ILE A 108 5.86 9.21 11.70
C ILE A 108 7.08 9.93 12.27
N ARG A 109 7.54 9.54 13.48
CA ARG A 109 8.75 10.13 14.08
C ARG A 109 9.97 9.98 13.18
N ARG A 110 10.11 8.84 12.50
CA ARG A 110 11.18 8.61 11.56
C ARG A 110 11.12 9.57 10.38
N VAL A 111 9.96 9.72 9.74
CA VAL A 111 9.77 10.62 8.60
C VAL A 111 10.10 12.06 8.97
N VAL A 112 9.66 12.53 10.13
CA VAL A 112 10.01 13.87 10.64
C VAL A 112 11.52 14.03 10.79
N ARG A 113 12.20 13.07 11.45
CA ARG A 113 13.66 13.09 11.62
C ARG A 113 14.42 13.07 10.29
N GLU A 114 13.97 12.26 9.33
CA GLU A 114 14.62 12.21 8.01
C GLU A 114 14.40 13.52 7.24
N ALA A 115 13.22 14.14 7.34
CA ALA A 115 12.95 15.43 6.74
C ALA A 115 13.84 16.53 7.32
N GLU A 116 14.03 16.55 8.64
CA GLU A 116 14.95 17.47 9.34
C GLU A 116 16.40 17.31 8.85
N LYS A 117 16.90 16.06 8.76
CA LYS A 117 18.27 15.77 8.30
C LYS A 117 18.56 16.31 6.91
N VAL A 118 17.61 16.16 5.98
CA VAL A 118 17.75 16.64 4.60
C VAL A 118 17.23 18.08 4.42
N LYS A 119 16.94 18.79 5.53
CA LYS A 119 16.40 20.16 5.56
C LYS A 119 15.16 20.35 4.69
N ARG A 120 14.36 19.30 4.55
CA ARG A 120 13.08 19.34 3.83
C ARG A 120 11.99 19.84 4.78
N LYS A 121 11.31 20.89 4.36
CA LYS A 121 10.09 21.35 5.05
C LYS A 121 8.97 20.32 4.80
N VAL A 122 8.27 19.94 5.87
CA VAL A 122 7.05 19.12 5.81
C VAL A 122 5.94 19.79 6.60
N SER A 123 4.69 19.56 6.21
CA SER A 123 3.50 20.01 6.92
C SER A 123 3.47 19.55 8.36
N THR A 124 2.85 20.32 9.25
CA THR A 124 2.60 19.89 10.63
C THR A 124 1.73 18.64 10.64
N ILE A 125 2.20 17.56 11.26
CA ILE A 125 1.50 16.27 11.29
C ILE A 125 0.59 16.19 12.51
N ILE A 126 -0.69 15.91 12.28
CA ILE A 126 -1.67 15.56 13.31
C ILE A 126 -2.04 14.10 13.13
N HIS A 127 -1.60 13.24 14.05
CA HIS A 127 -1.89 11.80 14.00
C HIS A 127 -2.97 11.43 15.01
N ARG A 128 -4.07 10.85 14.52
CA ARG A 128 -5.14 10.27 15.35
C ARG A 128 -5.14 8.76 15.18
N THR A 129 -5.29 8.03 16.30
CA THR A 129 -5.44 6.57 16.29
C THR A 129 -6.88 6.19 16.59
N ILE A 130 -7.37 5.17 15.91
CA ILE A 130 -8.73 4.67 16.02
C ILE A 130 -8.66 3.26 16.56
N SER A 131 -9.37 3.01 17.66
CA SER A 131 -9.37 1.70 18.28
C SER A 131 -10.01 0.64 17.38
N SER A 132 -9.45 -0.56 17.40
CA SER A 132 -10.01 -1.73 16.72
C SER A 132 -11.43 -2.10 17.16
N ARG A 133 -11.86 -1.63 18.34
CA ARG A 133 -13.22 -1.80 18.89
C ARG A 133 -14.22 -0.75 18.39
N ALA A 134 -13.76 0.30 17.73
CA ALA A 134 -14.64 1.33 17.18
C ALA A 134 -15.59 0.70 16.15
N ALA A 135 -16.84 1.16 16.12
CA ALA A 135 -17.82 0.65 15.18
C ALA A 135 -17.35 0.86 13.74
N ARG A 136 -17.43 -0.19 12.91
CA ARG A 136 -17.07 -0.13 11.49
C ARG A 136 -18.22 0.41 10.66
N THR A 137 -18.58 1.66 10.93
CA THR A 137 -19.57 2.42 10.15
C THR A 137 -18.87 3.28 9.10
N ARG A 138 -19.66 3.98 8.28
CA ARG A 138 -19.14 4.94 7.31
C ARG A 138 -18.51 6.18 7.95
N ASP A 139 -18.91 6.50 9.17
CA ASP A 139 -18.39 7.64 9.93
C ASP A 139 -17.06 7.31 10.62
N ASN A 140 -16.67 6.03 10.63
CA ASN A 140 -15.37 5.62 11.10
C ASN A 140 -14.29 6.28 10.23
N PRO A 141 -13.31 6.99 10.84
CA PRO A 141 -12.25 7.64 10.07
C PRO A 141 -11.45 6.66 9.19
N LEU A 142 -11.34 5.39 9.60
CA LEU A 142 -10.70 4.32 8.83
C LEU A 142 -11.62 3.67 7.78
N PHE A 143 -12.84 4.18 7.55
CA PHE A 143 -13.78 3.57 6.62
C PHE A 143 -13.19 3.38 5.22
N ALA A 144 -12.48 4.38 4.69
CA ALA A 144 -11.89 4.32 3.35
C ALA A 144 -10.92 3.14 3.19
N ILE A 145 -10.08 2.90 4.21
CA ILE A 145 -9.13 1.78 4.23
C ILE A 145 -9.84 0.45 4.47
N ASN A 146 -10.77 0.39 5.42
CA ASN A 146 -11.58 -0.81 5.65
C ASN A 146 -12.35 -1.24 4.40
N LEU A 147 -12.85 -0.28 3.63
CA LEU A 147 -13.49 -0.52 2.34
C LEU A 147 -12.48 -1.04 1.31
N ALA A 148 -11.29 -0.44 1.22
CA ALA A 148 -10.22 -0.90 0.33
C ALA A 148 -9.86 -2.36 0.62
N ASP A 149 -9.68 -2.72 1.89
CA ASP A 149 -9.40 -4.08 2.37
C ASP A 149 -10.49 -5.07 1.98
N LEU A 150 -11.76 -4.69 2.17
CA LEU A 150 -12.90 -5.50 1.78
C LEU A 150 -12.89 -5.75 0.26
N LEU A 151 -12.68 -4.69 -0.52
CA LEU A 151 -12.65 -4.76 -1.97
C LEU A 151 -11.42 -5.53 -2.50
N PHE A 152 -10.27 -5.43 -1.84
CA PHE A 152 -9.11 -6.28 -2.13
C PHE A 152 -9.47 -7.76 -1.97
N ARG A 153 -10.08 -8.16 -0.84
CA ARG A 153 -10.47 -9.56 -0.62
C ARG A 153 -11.53 -10.05 -1.59
N HIS A 154 -12.47 -9.18 -1.96
CA HIS A 154 -13.54 -9.51 -2.88
C HIS A 154 -13.05 -9.68 -4.33
N SER A 155 -12.28 -8.70 -4.81
CA SER A 155 -11.90 -8.56 -6.23
C SER A 155 -10.67 -9.39 -6.61
N HIS A 156 -9.84 -9.75 -5.63
CA HIS A 156 -8.60 -10.51 -5.87
C HIS A 156 -8.67 -11.89 -5.24
N ALA A 157 -8.78 -12.91 -6.09
CA ALA A 157 -8.76 -14.31 -5.67
C ALA A 157 -7.52 -14.65 -4.83
N ASN A 158 -6.36 -14.04 -5.13
CA ASN A 158 -5.09 -14.27 -4.41
C ASN A 158 -5.08 -13.78 -2.95
N HIS A 159 -6.08 -12.99 -2.52
CA HIS A 159 -6.21 -12.52 -1.14
C HIS A 159 -7.34 -13.22 -0.36
N ARG A 160 -8.04 -14.17 -0.99
CA ARG A 160 -8.98 -15.05 -0.30
C ARG A 160 -8.18 -15.97 0.63
N ARG A 161 -8.69 -16.20 1.85
CA ARG A 161 -8.04 -17.10 2.79
C ARG A 161 -8.12 -18.53 2.26
N GLU A 162 -7.07 -19.32 2.48
CA GLU A 162 -7.04 -20.76 2.18
C GLU A 162 -7.30 -21.12 0.70
N THR A 163 -6.87 -20.26 -0.22
CA THR A 163 -6.96 -20.50 -1.66
C THR A 163 -5.63 -20.99 -2.25
N ILE A 164 -5.69 -21.79 -3.33
CA ILE A 164 -4.51 -22.14 -4.14
C ILE A 164 -4.02 -20.97 -5.02
N ALA A 165 -4.87 -19.95 -5.20
CA ALA A 165 -4.62 -18.78 -6.05
C ALA A 165 -3.70 -17.73 -5.41
N PHE A 166 -3.07 -18.03 -4.26
CA PHE A 166 -2.19 -17.09 -3.58
C PHE A 166 -1.02 -16.63 -4.47
N SER A 167 -0.57 -15.40 -4.24
CA SER A 167 0.53 -14.82 -5.00
C SER A 167 1.82 -15.60 -4.77
N LYS A 168 2.41 -16.16 -5.84
CA LYS A 168 3.70 -16.87 -5.73
C LYS A 168 4.89 -15.92 -5.55
N ARG A 169 4.73 -14.65 -5.93
CA ARG A 169 5.74 -13.58 -5.79
C ARG A 169 5.16 -12.35 -5.13
N ARG A 170 5.92 -11.66 -4.25
CA ARG A 170 5.49 -10.39 -3.64
C ARG A 170 5.26 -9.33 -4.69
N MET A 171 6.22 -9.19 -5.61
CA MET A 171 6.11 -8.20 -6.69
C MET A 171 4.82 -8.39 -7.49
N ALA A 172 4.45 -9.63 -7.81
CA ALA A 172 3.19 -9.89 -8.51
C ALA A 172 1.96 -9.47 -7.70
N ALA A 173 1.98 -9.65 -6.37
CA ALA A 173 0.90 -9.16 -5.51
C ALA A 173 0.84 -7.62 -5.50
N ILE A 174 1.99 -6.95 -5.44
CA ILE A 174 2.10 -5.48 -5.49
C ILE A 174 1.61 -4.96 -6.85
N SER A 175 2.04 -5.55 -7.96
CA SER A 175 1.57 -5.16 -9.31
C SER A 175 0.05 -5.28 -9.44
N ARG A 176 -0.55 -6.35 -8.90
CA ARG A 176 -2.01 -6.51 -8.87
C ARG A 176 -2.66 -5.44 -8.00
N ALA A 177 -2.07 -5.08 -6.86
CA ALA A 177 -2.57 -4.01 -6.01
C ALA A 177 -2.52 -2.64 -6.70
N GLN A 178 -1.48 -2.36 -7.50
CA GLN A 178 -1.39 -1.13 -8.30
C GLN A 178 -2.45 -1.09 -9.41
N VAL A 179 -2.71 -2.20 -10.11
CA VAL A 179 -3.82 -2.29 -11.08
C VAL A 179 -5.16 -2.05 -10.38
N PHE A 180 -5.35 -2.63 -9.20
CA PHE A 180 -6.54 -2.38 -8.39
C PHE A 180 -6.66 -0.90 -7.99
N ARG A 181 -5.57 -0.23 -7.64
CA ARG A 181 -5.57 1.22 -7.35
C ARG A 181 -6.06 2.03 -8.55
N VAL A 182 -5.61 1.71 -9.77
CA VAL A 182 -6.11 2.34 -11.00
C VAL A 182 -7.61 2.10 -11.16
N TRP A 183 -8.04 0.84 -11.11
CA TRP A 183 -9.45 0.50 -11.22
C TRP A 183 -10.31 1.19 -10.16
N ARG A 184 -9.90 1.13 -8.88
CA ARG A 184 -10.65 1.68 -7.75
C ARG A 184 -10.81 3.18 -7.85
N ASN A 185 -9.77 3.88 -8.29
CA ASN A 185 -9.75 5.33 -8.32
C ASN A 185 -10.41 5.91 -9.57
N TRP A 186 -10.17 5.33 -10.74
CA TRP A 186 -10.51 5.95 -12.03
C TRP A 186 -11.65 5.29 -12.79
N VAL A 187 -11.84 3.98 -12.61
CA VAL A 187 -12.81 3.19 -13.38
C VAL A 187 -14.04 2.85 -12.55
N LYS A 188 -13.89 2.58 -11.26
CA LYS A 188 -14.99 2.20 -10.37
C LYS A 188 -15.68 3.45 -9.80
N ARG A 189 -17.01 3.43 -9.78
CA ARG A 189 -17.81 4.37 -8.97
C ARG A 189 -17.37 4.31 -7.50
N ARG A 190 -17.49 5.42 -6.79
CA ARG A 190 -17.23 5.45 -5.34
C ARG A 190 -18.22 4.58 -4.58
N LYS A 191 -19.50 4.67 -4.95
CA LYS A 191 -20.65 3.96 -4.37
C LYS A 191 -21.39 3.20 -5.49
N GLU A 192 -21.80 1.96 -5.25
CA GLU A 192 -22.55 1.18 -6.26
C GLU A 192 -23.91 1.81 -6.58
N ASN A 193 -24.65 2.17 -5.54
CA ASN A 193 -25.98 2.79 -5.63
C ASN A 193 -25.90 4.33 -5.60
N GLY A 194 -24.78 4.89 -6.06
CA GLY A 194 -24.54 6.33 -6.09
C GLY A 194 -24.59 6.90 -7.51
N ASP A 195 -24.14 8.14 -7.62
CA ASP A 195 -23.84 8.77 -8.90
C ASP A 195 -22.62 8.14 -9.58
N ASP A 196 -22.33 8.59 -10.80
CA ASP A 196 -21.21 8.12 -11.61
C ASP A 196 -19.83 8.60 -11.11
N THR A 197 -19.78 9.26 -9.95
CA THR A 197 -18.57 9.85 -9.37
C THR A 197 -17.56 8.77 -8.96
N THR A 198 -16.33 8.90 -9.44
CA THR A 198 -15.18 8.09 -9.06
C THR A 198 -14.36 8.75 -7.96
N ALA A 199 -13.44 8.03 -7.33
CA ALA A 199 -12.58 8.63 -6.32
C ALA A 199 -11.68 9.71 -6.94
N ALA A 200 -11.21 9.49 -8.18
CA ALA A 200 -10.41 10.46 -8.94
C ALA A 200 -11.17 11.75 -9.25
N MET A 201 -12.49 11.65 -9.52
CA MET A 201 -13.36 12.81 -9.67
C MET A 201 -13.54 13.55 -8.34
N ALA A 202 -13.70 12.81 -7.23
CA ALA A 202 -13.90 13.41 -5.92
C ALA A 202 -12.69 14.22 -5.42
N VAL A 203 -11.46 13.83 -5.76
CA VAL A 203 -10.24 14.63 -5.51
C VAL A 203 -9.95 15.66 -6.60
N GLY A 204 -10.79 15.76 -7.63
CA GLY A 204 -10.67 16.76 -8.71
C GLY A 204 -9.60 16.48 -9.76
N VAL A 205 -9.04 15.26 -9.86
CA VAL A 205 -8.06 14.91 -10.91
C VAL A 205 -8.66 14.25 -12.15
N ALA A 206 -9.97 13.99 -12.14
CA ALA A 206 -10.71 13.45 -13.28
C ALA A 206 -11.99 14.26 -13.51
N ARG A 207 -12.33 14.52 -14.78
CA ARG A 207 -13.61 15.13 -15.17
C ARG A 207 -14.72 14.10 -15.38
N GLY A 208 -14.38 12.83 -15.50
CA GLY A 208 -15.29 11.74 -15.73
C GLY A 208 -14.65 10.40 -15.40
N ARG A 209 -15.46 9.35 -15.40
CA ARG A 209 -15.02 7.97 -15.21
C ARG A 209 -14.26 7.50 -16.45
N LEU A 210 -13.14 6.82 -16.25
CA LEU A 210 -12.38 6.23 -17.35
C LEU A 210 -12.92 4.84 -17.72
N GLY A 211 -12.93 4.55 -19.02
CA GLY A 211 -13.02 3.18 -19.53
C GLY A 211 -11.64 2.51 -19.61
N TRP A 212 -11.61 1.22 -19.90
CA TRP A 212 -10.33 0.52 -20.11
C TRP A 212 -9.56 1.05 -21.33
N ASP A 213 -10.27 1.42 -22.39
CA ASP A 213 -9.66 2.04 -23.56
C ASP A 213 -8.95 3.35 -23.20
N ASP A 214 -9.52 4.17 -22.31
CA ASP A 214 -8.86 5.38 -21.81
C ASP A 214 -7.61 5.07 -20.99
N VAL A 215 -7.69 4.06 -20.12
CA VAL A 215 -6.56 3.64 -19.25
C VAL A 215 -5.38 3.16 -20.09
N PHE A 216 -5.65 2.41 -21.16
CA PHE A 216 -4.61 1.86 -22.04
C PHE A 216 -4.28 2.75 -23.24
N ARG A 217 -4.95 3.89 -23.39
CA ARG A 217 -4.79 4.82 -24.53
C ARG A 217 -3.36 5.30 -24.72
N CYS A 218 -2.69 5.58 -23.60
CA CYS A 218 -1.35 6.15 -23.60
C CYS A 218 -0.41 5.29 -22.76
N ARG A 219 0.80 5.08 -23.28
CA ARG A 219 1.88 4.46 -22.51
C ARG A 219 2.66 5.55 -21.77
N LEU A 220 2.71 5.45 -20.45
CA LEU A 220 3.56 6.31 -19.62
C LEU A 220 4.92 5.66 -19.41
N PHE A 221 5.97 6.48 -19.47
CA PHE A 221 7.34 6.05 -19.21
C PHE A 221 7.79 6.56 -17.84
N PRO A 222 8.40 5.71 -16.98
CA PRO A 222 8.85 6.12 -15.64
C PRO A 222 9.75 7.35 -15.64
N VAL A 223 10.64 7.46 -16.64
CA VAL A 223 11.57 8.58 -16.81
C VAL A 223 10.87 9.94 -17.00
N HIS A 224 9.62 9.93 -17.46
CA HIS A 224 8.82 11.15 -17.66
C HIS A 224 7.76 11.34 -16.58
N ALA A 225 7.45 10.29 -15.80
CA ALA A 225 6.38 10.29 -14.81
C ALA A 225 6.81 10.85 -13.43
N GLY A 226 8.12 11.00 -13.18
CA GLY A 226 8.63 11.52 -11.91
C GLY A 226 8.29 10.62 -10.72
N LEU A 227 8.40 9.30 -10.90
CA LEU A 227 8.10 8.32 -9.86
C LEU A 227 9.06 8.45 -8.67
N ALA A 228 8.55 8.19 -7.46
CA ALA A 228 9.38 8.08 -6.27
C ALA A 228 10.30 6.86 -6.37
N GLU A 229 11.41 6.86 -5.62
CA GLU A 229 12.41 5.79 -5.68
C GLU A 229 11.80 4.39 -5.46
N PHE A 230 10.91 4.24 -4.48
CA PHE A 230 10.27 2.95 -4.20
C PHE A 230 9.35 2.50 -5.34
N GLU A 231 8.68 3.43 -6.02
CA GLU A 231 7.83 3.14 -7.19
C GLU A 231 8.69 2.71 -8.38
N CYS A 232 9.86 3.34 -8.59
CA CYS A 232 10.83 2.90 -9.58
C CYS A 232 11.26 1.45 -9.34
N ARG A 233 11.53 1.05 -8.09
CA ARG A 233 11.85 -0.35 -7.77
C ARG A 233 10.69 -1.30 -8.05
N TYR A 234 9.45 -0.88 -7.79
CA TYR A 234 8.26 -1.67 -8.11
C TYR A 234 8.10 -1.84 -9.62
N TYR A 235 8.27 -0.77 -10.39
CA TYR A 235 8.26 -0.83 -11.84
C TYR A 235 9.36 -1.76 -12.38
N ALA A 236 10.58 -1.64 -11.84
CA ALA A 236 11.72 -2.49 -12.18
C ALA A 236 11.57 -3.95 -11.69
N SER A 237 10.51 -4.27 -10.94
CA SER A 237 10.28 -5.60 -10.34
C SER A 237 11.41 -6.07 -9.42
N GLU A 238 11.96 -5.15 -8.63
CA GLU A 238 13.11 -5.40 -7.73
C GLU A 238 12.70 -5.85 -6.31
N VAL A 239 11.41 -6.15 -6.10
CA VAL A 239 10.92 -6.75 -4.85
C VAL A 239 11.00 -8.26 -4.94
N PHE A 240 12.06 -8.82 -4.36
CA PHE A 240 12.31 -10.25 -4.42
C PHE A 240 11.55 -11.02 -3.33
N THR A 241 10.87 -12.08 -3.77
CA THR A 241 10.38 -13.15 -2.89
C THR A 241 11.53 -13.95 -2.30
N ALA A 242 11.56 -14.05 -0.97
CA ALA A 242 12.68 -14.65 -0.24
C ALA A 242 13.00 -16.08 -0.73
N THR A 243 11.99 -16.91 -0.94
CA THR A 243 12.15 -18.32 -1.36
C THR A 243 12.68 -18.52 -2.78
N LEU A 244 12.56 -17.50 -3.63
CA LEU A 244 13.00 -17.57 -5.02
C LEU A 244 14.36 -16.88 -5.22
N GLY A 245 14.86 -16.18 -4.21
CA GLY A 245 16.14 -15.49 -4.22
C GLY A 245 16.27 -14.41 -5.31
N LYS A 246 17.51 -13.98 -5.58
CA LYS A 246 17.83 -12.90 -6.54
C LYS A 246 17.78 -13.34 -8.01
N ARG A 247 17.50 -14.61 -8.29
CA ARG A 247 17.40 -15.15 -9.67
C ARG A 247 16.08 -14.80 -10.35
N GLN A 248 15.19 -14.10 -9.66
CA GLN A 248 13.92 -13.61 -10.22
C GLN A 248 14.18 -12.60 -11.34
N GLN A 249 13.39 -12.69 -12.40
CA GLN A 249 13.46 -11.74 -13.50
C GLN A 249 12.99 -10.36 -13.02
N VAL A 250 13.89 -9.39 -13.17
CA VAL A 250 13.58 -7.97 -13.06
C VAL A 250 13.10 -7.45 -14.41
N HIS A 251 12.32 -6.38 -14.39
CA HIS A 251 11.91 -5.70 -15.61
C HIS A 251 13.14 -5.01 -16.22
N LYS A 252 13.65 -5.58 -17.32
CA LYS A 252 14.71 -4.96 -18.13
C LYS A 252 14.03 -4.22 -19.27
N LEU A 253 14.23 -2.91 -19.37
CA LEU A 253 13.82 -2.09 -20.52
C LEU A 253 14.63 -2.50 -21.76
N ARG A 254 14.38 -3.69 -22.29
CA ARG A 254 15.12 -4.27 -23.43
C ARG A 254 14.42 -4.10 -24.76
N MET A 255 13.13 -3.76 -24.77
CA MET A 255 12.38 -3.45 -25.99
C MET A 255 11.48 -2.24 -25.74
N ALA A 256 12.05 -1.06 -25.96
CA ALA A 256 11.33 0.21 -26.03
C ALA A 256 12.13 1.15 -26.93
N PHE A 257 12.15 0.84 -28.23
CA PHE A 257 12.36 1.79 -29.30
C PHE A 257 11.03 1.95 -30.03
#